data_AF-A0A7Y1XHN0-F1
#
_entry.id   AF-A0A7Y1XHN0-F1
#
_cell.length_a   1.000
_cell.length_b   1.000
_cell.length_c   1.000
_cell.angle_alpha   90.00
_cell.angle_beta   90.00
_cell.angle_gamma   90.00
#
_symmetry.space_group_name_H-M   'P 1'
#
loop_
_entity.id
_entity.type
_entity.pdbx_description
1 polymer ?
#
loop_
_entity_poly.entity_id
_entity_poly.type
_entity_poly.pdbx_seq_one_letter_code
_entity_poly.pdbx_strand_id
1 'polypeptide(L)' 'VYVEGSLRTRKWQDKSGQDRYTTEIVGNEMQMLDSRGSGQQQGGQFAGGAQAGGKPQPQKSEAATTGGDDWDEDIPF' A
#
# COMPACT_ATOMS: atom_id res chain seq x y z
N VAL A 1 5.35 -20.37 0.70
CA VAL A 1 4.27 -19.61 0.04
C VAL A 1 4.25 -19.96 -1.44
N TYR A 2 3.08 -19.95 -2.06
CA TYR A 2 2.90 -20.01 -3.51
C TYR A 2 2.57 -18.60 -4.01
N VAL A 3 3.16 -18.21 -5.14
CA VAL A 3 2.97 -16.89 -5.75
C VAL A 3 2.75 -17.09 -7.24
N GLU A 4 1.65 -16.55 -7.76
CA GLU A 4 1.34 -16.52 -9.19
C GLU A 4 1.51 -15.10 -9.72
N GLY A 5 2.03 -14.96 -10.94
CA GLY A 5 2.25 -13.66 -11.56
C GLY A 5 3.06 -13.74 -12.85
N SER A 6 3.72 -12.64 -13.20
CA SER A 6 4.52 -12.52 -14.43
C SER A 6 6.00 -12.22 -14.13
N LEU A 7 6.89 -12.67 -15.02
CA LEU A 7 8.31 -12.31 -14.94
C LEU A 7 8.55 -10.98 -15.63
N ARG A 8 9.29 -10.09 -14.97
CA ARG A 8 9.72 -8.82 -15.54
C ARG A 8 11.21 -8.64 -15.37
N THR A 9 11.89 -8.39 -16.48
CA THR A 9 13.32 -8.00 -16.46
C THR A 9 13.43 -6.51 -16.66
N ARG A 10 14.16 -5.84 -15.77
CA ARG A 10 14.51 -4.43 -15.93
C ARG A 10 16.02 -4.23 -15.97
N LYS A 11 16.43 -3.25 -16.76
CA LYS A 11 17.79 -2.76 -16.84
C LYS A 11 17.90 -1.50 -16.00
N TRP A 12 18.97 -1.37 -15.24
CA TRP A 12 19.30 -0.16 -14.48
C TRP A 12 20.82 0.00 -14.42
N GLN A 13 21.31 1.19 -14.06
CA GLN A 13 22.74 1.45 -13.92
C GLN A 13 23.12 1.55 -12.45
N ASP A 14 24.20 0.89 -12.06
CA ASP A 14 24.77 1.06 -10.73
C ASP A 14 25.50 2.41 -10.56
N LYS A 15 25.99 2.68 -9.36
CA LYS A 15 26.69 3.95 -9.05
C LYS A 15 27.96 4.18 -9.88
N SER A 16 28.52 3.12 -10.45
CA SER A 16 29.68 3.17 -11.34
C SER A 16 29.27 3.32 -12.82
N GLY A 17 27.97 3.42 -13.12
CA GLY A 17 27.43 3.54 -14.47
C GLY A 17 27.35 2.23 -15.25
N GLN A 18 27.60 1.09 -14.60
CA GLN A 18 27.54 -0.20 -15.29
C GLN A 18 26.10 -0.70 -15.40
N ASP A 19 25.78 -1.26 -16.56
CA ASP A 19 24.47 -1.87 -16.81
C ASP A 19 24.28 -3.12 -15.95
N ARG A 20 23.15 -3.16 -15.24
CA ARG A 20 22.71 -4.28 -14.41
C ARG A 20 21.30 -4.70 -14.83
N TYR A 21 21.04 -5.99 -14.71
CA TYR A 21 19.74 -6.58 -15.02
C TYR A 21 19.17 -7.23 -13.77
N THR A 22 17.87 -7.06 -13.56
CA THR A 22 17.15 -7.70 -12.46
C THR A 22 15.87 -8.29 -13.01
N THR A 23 15.69 -9.57 -12.77
CA THR A 23 14.45 -10.28 -13.09
C THR A 23 13.65 -10.44 -11.80
N GLU A 24 12.42 -9.95 -11.81
CA GLU A 24 11.52 -9.93 -10.65
C GLU A 24 10.21 -10.63 -11.03
N ILE A 25 9.54 -11.21 -10.04
CA ILE A 25 8.18 -11.75 -10.20
C ILE A 25 7.21 -10.66 -9.75
N VAL A 26 6.41 -10.15 -10.68
CA VAL A 26 5.30 -9.25 -10.37
C VAL A 26 4.11 -10.14 -10.00
N GLY A 27 3.84 -10.27 -8.70
CA GLY A 27 2.81 -11.15 -8.17
C GLY A 27 1.40 -10.56 -8.35
N ASN A 28 0.45 -11.42 -8.73
CA ASN A 28 -0.97 -11.14 -8.82
C ASN A 28 -1.74 -11.80 -7.66
N GLU A 29 -1.33 -13.02 -7.29
CA GLU A 29 -1.93 -13.80 -6.20
C GLU A 29 -0.85 -14.44 -5.33
N MET A 30 -1.11 -14.55 -4.03
CA MET A 30 -0.24 -15.22 -3.06
C MET A 30 -1.05 -16.12 -2.15
N GLN A 31 -0.58 -17.36 -1.98
CA GLN A 31 -1.15 -18.34 -1.06
C GLN A 31 -0.10 -18.79 -0.04
N MET A 32 -0.44 -18.68 1.25
CA MET A 32 0.39 -19.24 2.31
C MET A 32 0.29 -20.77 2.24
N LEU A 33 1.46 -21.42 2.18
CA LEU A 33 1.55 -22.86 2.28
C LEU A 33 1.80 -23.19 3.75
N ASP A 34 1.02 -24.11 4.31
CA ASP A 34 1.22 -24.55 5.68
C ASP A 34 2.61 -25.17 5.83
N SER A 35 3.28 -24.84 6.93
CA SER A 35 4.54 -25.48 7.31
C SER A 35 4.20 -26.91 7.64
N ARG A 36 4.84 -27.90 6.99
CA ARG A 36 4.62 -29.31 7.32
C ARG A 36 5.00 -29.53 8.80
N GLY A 37 4.03 -29.47 9.70
CA GLY A 37 4.21 -29.70 11.13
C GLY A 37 4.01 -28.49 12.05
N SER A 38 2.87 -27.80 11.97
CA SER A 38 2.24 -27.25 13.18
C SER A 38 0.76 -27.10 12.93
N GLY A 39 0.01 -28.15 13.27
CA GLY A 39 -1.44 -28.10 13.24
C GLY A 39 -1.96 -26.91 14.05
N GLN A 40 -3.11 -26.42 13.59
CA GLN A 40 -4.10 -25.73 14.41
C GLN A 40 -3.77 -24.27 14.76
N GLN A 41 -4.02 -23.35 13.83
CA GLN A 41 -4.95 -22.25 14.12
C GLN A 41 -5.49 -21.58 12.85
N GLN A 42 -6.74 -21.94 12.54
CA GLN A 42 -7.83 -20.99 12.28
C GLN A 42 -7.62 -19.96 11.16
N GLY A 43 -8.34 -20.20 10.06
CA GLY A 43 -8.66 -19.15 9.09
C GLY A 43 -9.17 -17.90 9.80
N GLY A 44 -8.55 -16.79 9.47
CA GLY A 44 -8.88 -15.45 9.94
C GLY A 44 -8.73 -14.49 8.79
N GLN A 45 -9.84 -14.33 8.08
CA GLN A 45 -10.24 -13.23 7.20
C GLN A 45 -9.19 -12.12 6.98
N PHE A 46 -8.68 -12.04 5.75
CA PHE A 46 -8.30 -10.75 5.16
C PHE A 46 -9.60 -9.98 4.84
N ALA A 47 -10.27 -9.49 5.88
CA ALA A 47 -11.33 -8.48 5.74
C ALA A 47 -10.68 -7.13 6.04
N GLY A 48 -10.29 -6.45 4.97
CA GLY A 48 -9.93 -5.05 5.04
C GLY A 48 -11.11 -4.20 5.51
N GLY A 49 -10.81 -3.20 6.33
CA GLY A 49 -11.44 -1.89 6.24
C GLY A 49 -12.75 -1.67 7.00
N ALA A 50 -12.73 -0.56 7.76
CA ALA A 50 -13.86 0.25 8.17
C ALA A 50 -14.71 -0.21 9.36
N GLN A 51 -14.13 -0.08 10.55
CA GLN A 51 -14.54 0.91 11.56
C GLN A 51 -16.00 1.43 11.47
N ALA A 52 -16.76 1.10 12.52
CA ALA A 52 -17.80 1.88 13.17
C ALA A 52 -18.95 2.45 12.32
N GLY A 53 -20.10 1.76 12.38
CA GLY A 53 -21.39 2.37 12.09
C GLY A 53 -21.81 3.36 13.18
N GLY A 54 -22.45 4.48 12.80
CA GLY A 54 -23.21 5.30 13.75
C GLY A 54 -23.40 6.79 13.45
N LYS A 55 -24.07 7.14 12.34
CA LYS A 55 -24.89 8.36 12.07
C LYS A 55 -24.25 9.76 12.15
N PRO A 56 -24.37 10.61 11.09
CA PRO A 56 -23.94 12.01 11.11
C PRO A 56 -24.97 12.91 11.83
N GLN A 57 -24.48 13.76 12.72
CA GLN A 57 -25.25 14.84 13.34
C GLN A 57 -24.93 16.17 12.61
N PRO A 58 -25.92 16.89 12.07
CA PRO A 58 -25.66 18.18 11.43
C PRO A 58 -25.64 19.28 12.49
N GLN A 59 -24.49 19.88 12.74
CA GLN A 59 -24.41 21.20 13.39
C GLN A 59 -24.16 22.28 12.33
N LYS A 60 -24.99 23.30 12.44
CA LYS A 60 -25.26 24.34 11.45
C LYS A 60 -24.51 25.60 11.88
N SER A 61 -24.07 26.38 10.88
CA SER A 61 -23.66 27.81 10.94
C SER A 61 -22.37 28.08 11.72
N GLU A 62 -21.49 29.03 11.36
CA GLU A 62 -21.66 30.31 10.68
C GLU A 62 -20.29 30.79 10.15
N ALA A 63 -20.32 31.76 9.24
CA ALA A 63 -19.17 32.32 8.54
C ALA A 63 -18.17 33.08 9.44
N ALA A 64 -16.88 33.08 9.09
CA ALA A 64 -16.09 34.29 8.82
C ALA A 64 -14.59 33.98 8.58
N THR A 65 -14.05 34.66 7.56
CA THR A 65 -12.76 35.37 7.54
C THR A 65 -11.43 34.58 7.49
N THR A 66 -10.84 34.60 6.28
CA THR A 66 -9.43 34.95 5.95
C THR A 66 -8.29 34.37 6.79
N GLY A 67 -7.41 33.61 6.13
CA GLY A 67 -6.02 33.41 6.55
C GLY A 67 -5.54 31.99 6.30
N GLY A 68 -4.85 31.76 5.18
CA GLY A 68 -4.23 30.47 4.92
C GLY A 68 -3.49 30.34 3.59
N ASP A 69 -2.99 31.44 3.02
CA ASP A 69 -1.97 31.47 1.96
C ASP A 69 -0.60 30.99 2.48
N ASP A 70 -0.54 29.89 3.24
CA ASP A 70 0.68 29.36 3.88
C ASP A 70 1.03 27.94 3.39
N TRP A 71 0.14 27.28 2.63
CA TRP A 71 0.34 25.90 2.17
C TRP A 71 0.82 25.79 0.71
N ASP A 72 0.71 26.86 -0.08
CA ASP A 72 1.16 26.90 -1.47
C ASP A 72 2.65 27.34 -1.61
N GLU A 73 3.23 27.97 -0.58
CA GLU A 73 4.61 28.53 -0.60
C GLU A 73 5.71 27.60 -0.07
N ASP A 74 5.38 26.45 0.53
CA ASP A 74 6.34 25.53 1.15
C ASP A 74 6.49 24.18 0.40
N ILE A 75 6.33 24.21 -0.94
CA ILE A 75 6.64 23.06 -1.81
C ILE A 75 8.01 23.29 -2.47
N PRO A 76 9.10 22.73 -1.90
CA PRO A 76 10.39 22.72 -2.60
C PRO A 76 10.36 21.79 -3.82
N PHE A 77 11.09 22.19 -4.87
CA PHE A 77 11.30 21.42 -6.11
C PHE A 77 12.10 20.13 -5.90
#